data_AF-A0A965HQD2-F1
#
_entry.id   AF-A0A965HQD2-F1
#
_cell.length_a   1.000
_cell.length_b   1.000
_cell.length_c   1.000
_cell.angle_alpha   90.00
_cell.angle_beta   90.00
_cell.angle_gamma   90.00
#
_symmetry.space_group_name_H-M   'P 1'
#
loop_
_entity.id
_entity.type
_entity.pdbx_description
1 polymer ?
#
loop_
_entity_poly.entity_id
_entity_poly.type
_entity_poly.pdbx_seq_one_letter_code
_entity_poly.pdbx_strand_id
1 'polypeptide(L)'
;MKPVINTQHIVGLDIGTSKIVVVVATINAEDQLEIIGFGSAASKGLRRGVVVNIEATVTAIQAALAEAELMANCKISKVWTGIAGSHIKSFNSHGMVAIRDREVSALDVENVLRTARAVSIPADQQVLHTLTQEYIIDDQGDVKEPIGMSGVRLEVKVHMVTGAVSAAENIIKCVRRCGLEVEELVLQPIASAISVLDEDERELGVVMVDIGGGTTDVAVYAGGAIRHTAVIPIAGDQITNDIAMALRTPTKDAEELKQQHGCALRQLADSSIAIEVPGVGDRSPRQSSRQTLANVIEPRVEELFTLVQNELSRSGFADGLSSVLGRVRTWVQGNF
;
A
#
# COMPACT_ATOMS: atom_id res chain seq x y z
N MET A 1 -35.86 -25.67 -2.93
CA MET A 1 -34.41 -25.43 -3.07
C MET A 1 -34.23 -23.97 -3.43
N LYS A 2 -33.59 -23.17 -2.57
CA LYS A 2 -33.16 -21.82 -2.98
C LYS A 2 -32.03 -21.99 -4.02
N PRO A 3 -32.01 -21.21 -5.11
CA PRO A 3 -30.90 -21.26 -6.05
C PRO A 3 -29.61 -20.91 -5.30
N VAL A 4 -28.59 -21.76 -5.43
CA VAL A 4 -27.23 -21.43 -5.02
C VAL A 4 -26.78 -20.34 -5.99
N ILE A 5 -26.90 -19.08 -5.57
CA ILE A 5 -26.26 -17.98 -6.28
C ILE A 5 -24.78 -18.26 -6.18
N ASN A 6 -24.13 -18.54 -7.31
CA ASN A 6 -22.68 -18.64 -7.39
C ASN A 6 -22.12 -17.22 -7.18
N THR A 7 -22.10 -16.79 -5.92
CA THR A 7 -21.64 -15.46 -5.52
C THR A 7 -20.13 -15.51 -5.58
N GLN A 8 -19.55 -14.86 -6.59
CA GLN A 8 -18.11 -14.76 -6.70
C GLN A 8 -17.63 -13.90 -5.52
N HIS A 9 -17.01 -14.55 -4.53
CA HIS A 9 -16.41 -13.86 -3.40
C HIS A 9 -15.10 -13.22 -3.85
N ILE A 10 -14.95 -11.94 -3.54
CA ILE A 10 -13.70 -11.20 -3.70
C ILE A 10 -13.04 -11.16 -2.34
N VAL A 11 -11.80 -11.66 -2.25
CA VAL A 11 -11.10 -11.77 -0.97
C VAL A 11 -9.77 -11.04 -1.02
N GLY A 12 -9.67 -9.98 -0.24
CA GLY A 12 -8.43 -9.27 0.00
C GLY A 12 -7.68 -9.85 1.20
N LEU A 13 -6.40 -10.19 1.02
CA LEU A 13 -5.49 -10.61 2.08
C LEU A 13 -4.33 -9.61 2.18
N ASP A 14 -4.36 -8.77 3.20
CA ASP A 14 -3.30 -7.82 3.51
C ASP A 14 -2.31 -8.43 4.51
N ILE A 15 -1.08 -8.71 4.06
CA ILE A 15 -0.02 -9.31 4.88
C ILE A 15 0.90 -8.18 5.37
N GLY A 16 0.44 -7.49 6.42
CA GLY A 16 1.17 -6.37 7.00
C GLY A 16 2.26 -6.76 8.00
N THR A 17 3.17 -5.81 8.25
CA THR A 17 4.24 -5.97 9.26
C THR A 17 3.67 -6.09 10.68
N SER A 18 2.65 -5.29 11.01
CA SER A 18 2.03 -5.27 12.35
C SER A 18 0.87 -6.26 12.49
N LYS A 19 0.04 -6.39 11.44
CA LYS A 19 -1.14 -7.24 11.42
C LYS A 19 -1.39 -7.82 10.04
N ILE A 20 -2.06 -8.96 9.99
CA ILE A 20 -2.63 -9.55 8.78
C ILE A 20 -4.14 -9.36 8.83
N VAL A 21 -4.73 -8.97 7.71
CA VAL A 21 -6.17 -8.72 7.57
C VAL A 21 -6.72 -9.50 6.38
N VAL A 22 -7.87 -10.14 6.56
CA VAL A 22 -8.65 -10.76 5.50
C VAL A 22 -10.00 -10.06 5.42
N VAL A 23 -10.39 -9.63 4.22
CA VAL A 23 -11.70 -9.05 3.93
C VAL A 23 -12.37 -9.86 2.84
N VAL A 24 -13.61 -10.25 3.06
CA VAL A 24 -14.45 -10.97 2.11
C VAL A 24 -15.57 -10.04 1.67
N ALA A 25 -15.70 -9.85 0.36
CA ALA A 25 -16.75 -9.04 -0.23
C ALA A 25 -17.52 -9.82 -1.30
N THR A 26 -18.75 -9.38 -1.54
CA THR A 26 -19.59 -9.78 -2.67
C THR A 26 -19.99 -8.54 -3.47
N ILE A 27 -20.31 -8.74 -4.74
CA ILE A 27 -20.91 -7.68 -5.57
C ILE A 27 -22.44 -7.86 -5.48
N ASN A 28 -23.13 -6.79 -5.09
CA ASN A 28 -24.59 -6.78 -5.03
C ASN A 28 -25.23 -6.53 -6.41
N ALA A 29 -26.55 -6.45 -6.48
CA ALA A 29 -27.28 -6.24 -7.74
C ALA A 29 -27.06 -4.85 -8.38
N GLU A 30 -26.46 -3.92 -7.66
CA GLU A 30 -26.14 -2.55 -8.09
C GLU A 30 -24.65 -2.38 -8.43
N ASP A 31 -23.93 -3.48 -8.63
CA ASP A 31 -22.48 -3.52 -8.87
C ASP A 31 -21.62 -2.88 -7.76
N GLN A 32 -22.14 -2.83 -6.53
CA GLN A 32 -21.41 -2.32 -5.36
C GLN A 32 -20.80 -3.45 -4.55
N LEU A 33 -19.60 -3.19 -4.00
CA LEU A 33 -18.93 -4.10 -3.06
C LEU A 33 -19.60 -4.05 -1.69
N GLU A 34 -20.05 -5.20 -1.21
CA GLU A 34 -20.59 -5.41 0.13
C GLU A 34 -19.64 -6.32 0.92
N ILE A 35 -19.16 -5.84 2.07
CA ILE A 35 -18.29 -6.63 2.95
C ILE A 35 -19.16 -7.60 3.75
N ILE A 36 -18.88 -8.90 3.59
CA ILE A 36 -19.60 -9.98 4.28
C ILE A 36 -18.73 -10.72 5.31
N GLY A 37 -17.42 -10.50 5.29
CA GLY A 37 -16.50 -11.12 6.25
C GLY A 37 -15.26 -10.27 6.49
N PHE A 38 -14.79 -10.31 7.73
CA PHE A 38 -13.57 -9.64 8.16
C PHE A 38 -12.85 -10.53 9.17
N GLY A 39 -11.54 -10.58 9.10
CA GLY A 39 -10.72 -11.25 10.09
C GLY A 39 -9.35 -10.63 10.19
N SER A 40 -8.75 -10.67 11.38
CA SER A 40 -7.44 -10.07 11.60
C SER A 40 -6.61 -10.81 12.64
N ALA A 41 -5.28 -10.76 12.48
CA ALA A 41 -4.35 -11.36 13.43
C ALA A 41 -3.08 -10.51 13.55
N ALA A 42 -2.50 -10.45 14.75
CA ALA A 42 -1.21 -9.81 14.94
C ALA A 42 -0.11 -10.55 14.15
N SER A 43 0.76 -9.80 13.48
CA SER A 43 1.86 -10.35 12.68
C SER A 43 3.18 -10.28 13.43
N LYS A 44 3.93 -11.38 13.39
CA LYS A 44 5.32 -11.46 13.89
C LYS A 44 6.27 -12.05 12.84
N GLY A 45 5.74 -12.33 11.66
CA GLY A 45 6.46 -12.99 10.58
C GLY A 45 7.11 -12.05 9.59
N LEU A 46 6.81 -10.76 9.69
CA LEU A 46 7.24 -9.73 8.76
C LEU A 46 8.09 -8.66 9.44
N ARG A 47 8.98 -8.04 8.67
CA ARG A 47 9.74 -6.86 9.06
C ARG A 47 9.89 -5.96 7.85
N ARG A 48 9.36 -4.73 7.94
CA ARG A 48 9.44 -3.70 6.87
C ARG A 48 8.97 -4.21 5.50
N GLY A 49 7.83 -4.90 5.49
CA GLY A 49 7.23 -5.48 4.28
C GLY A 49 7.85 -6.80 3.79
N VAL A 50 8.91 -7.29 4.44
CA VAL A 50 9.58 -8.55 4.05
C VAL A 50 9.25 -9.66 5.03
N VAL A 51 8.88 -10.83 4.51
CA VAL A 51 8.68 -12.04 5.30
C VAL A 51 10.02 -12.55 5.83
N VAL A 52 10.19 -12.55 7.16
CA VAL A 52 11.39 -13.03 7.86
C VAL A 52 11.17 -14.36 8.60
N ASN A 53 9.91 -14.73 8.83
CA ASN A 53 9.53 -16.01 9.43
C ASN A 53 8.24 -16.54 8.77
N ILE A 54 8.38 -17.60 7.96
CA ILE A 54 7.29 -18.23 7.21
C ILE A 54 6.25 -18.84 8.16
N GLU A 55 6.66 -19.62 9.16
CA GLU A 55 5.73 -20.28 10.08
C GLU A 55 4.86 -19.28 10.83
N ALA A 56 5.48 -18.24 11.40
CA ALA A 56 4.75 -17.18 12.10
C ALA A 56 3.77 -16.45 11.18
N THR A 57 4.14 -16.25 9.91
CA THR A 57 3.25 -15.63 8.91
C THR A 57 2.08 -16.55 8.58
N VAL A 58 2.33 -17.84 8.32
CA VAL A 58 1.30 -18.84 8.04
C VAL A 58 0.29 -18.94 9.18
N THR A 59 0.75 -19.02 10.43
CA THR A 59 -0.13 -19.05 11.60
C THR A 59 -1.00 -17.80 11.70
N ALA A 60 -0.45 -16.62 11.44
CA ALA A 60 -1.22 -15.37 11.46
C ALA A 60 -2.24 -15.29 10.32
N ILE A 61 -1.89 -15.74 9.10
CA ILE A 61 -2.85 -15.83 7.98
C ILE A 61 -4.00 -16.77 8.34
N GLN A 62 -3.70 -17.96 8.85
CA GLN A 62 -4.73 -18.94 9.23
C GLN A 62 -5.69 -18.40 10.30
N ALA A 63 -5.17 -17.66 11.28
CA ALA A 63 -5.99 -17.04 12.32
C ALA A 63 -6.94 -15.98 11.75
N ALA A 64 -6.44 -15.06 10.92
CA ALA A 64 -7.27 -14.05 10.26
C ALA A 64 -8.28 -14.68 9.29
N LEU A 65 -7.85 -15.71 8.55
CA LEU A 65 -8.70 -16.44 7.62
C LEU A 65 -9.87 -17.12 8.33
N ALA A 66 -9.62 -17.78 9.48
CA ALA A 66 -10.66 -18.47 10.23
C ALA A 66 -11.75 -17.51 10.74
N GLU A 67 -11.37 -16.31 11.19
CA GLU A 67 -12.32 -15.28 11.62
C GLU A 67 -13.16 -14.76 10.43
N ALA A 68 -12.52 -14.49 9.28
CA ALA A 68 -13.20 -14.01 8.09
C ALA A 68 -14.18 -15.04 7.50
N GLU A 69 -13.77 -16.32 7.43
CA GLU A 69 -14.63 -17.42 6.96
C GLU A 69 -15.82 -17.67 7.88
N LEU A 70 -15.62 -17.55 9.20
CA LEU A 70 -16.70 -17.68 10.18
C LEU A 70 -17.73 -16.56 10.01
N MET A 71 -17.26 -15.32 9.85
CA MET A 71 -18.14 -14.16 9.65
C MET A 71 -18.90 -14.21 8.32
N ALA A 72 -18.21 -14.58 7.23
CA ALA A 72 -18.82 -14.70 5.90
C ALA A 72 -19.63 -15.98 5.71
N ASN A 73 -19.51 -16.96 6.62
CA ASN A 73 -20.08 -18.30 6.50
C ASN A 73 -19.76 -18.96 5.14
N CYS A 74 -18.51 -18.85 4.70
CA CYS A 74 -18.04 -19.37 3.42
C CYS A 74 -16.67 -20.04 3.55
N LYS A 75 -16.24 -20.73 2.49
CA LYS A 75 -14.86 -21.16 2.35
C LYS A 75 -14.13 -20.33 1.32
N ILE A 76 -12.94 -19.88 1.70
CA ILE A 76 -12.07 -19.05 0.89
C ILE A 76 -11.00 -19.97 0.30
N SER A 77 -10.88 -19.96 -1.03
CA SER A 77 -9.85 -20.72 -1.75
C SER A 77 -8.87 -19.82 -2.48
N LYS A 78 -9.25 -18.56 -2.76
CA LYS A 78 -8.49 -17.65 -3.61
C LYS A 78 -8.46 -16.25 -3.01
N VAL A 79 -7.32 -15.56 -3.13
CA VAL A 79 -7.12 -14.23 -2.58
C VAL A 79 -6.32 -13.33 -3.52
N TRP A 80 -6.65 -12.04 -3.52
CA TRP A 80 -5.74 -10.97 -3.94
C TRP A 80 -4.92 -10.58 -2.72
N THR A 81 -3.59 -10.52 -2.87
CA THR A 81 -2.72 -10.23 -1.72
C THR A 81 -1.72 -9.13 -2.02
N GLY A 82 -1.46 -8.31 -1.01
CA GLY A 82 -0.59 -7.15 -1.13
C GLY A 82 0.90 -7.51 -1.07
N ILE A 83 1.71 -6.74 -1.78
CA ILE A 83 3.18 -6.72 -1.63
C ILE A 83 3.66 -5.28 -1.47
N ALA A 84 4.58 -5.06 -0.53
CA ALA A 84 5.37 -3.84 -0.39
C ALA A 84 6.72 -4.15 0.28
N GLY A 85 7.55 -3.13 0.40
CA GLY A 85 8.84 -3.19 1.09
C GLY A 85 9.95 -2.58 0.24
N SER A 86 11.13 -2.45 0.84
CA SER A 86 12.29 -1.82 0.18
C SER A 86 12.85 -2.58 -1.04
N HIS A 87 12.29 -3.74 -1.34
CA HIS A 87 12.64 -4.56 -2.51
C HIS A 87 11.80 -4.21 -3.75
N ILE A 88 10.80 -3.34 -3.60
CA ILE A 88 10.01 -2.77 -4.68
C ILE A 88 10.80 -1.63 -5.32
N LYS A 89 10.78 -1.58 -6.66
CA LYS A 89 11.29 -0.48 -7.45
C LYS A 89 10.24 -0.07 -8.47
N SER A 90 10.23 1.20 -8.82
CA SER A 90 9.38 1.71 -9.88
C SER A 90 10.16 2.63 -10.81
N PHE A 91 9.74 2.68 -12.06
CA PHE A 91 10.30 3.59 -13.07
C PHE A 91 9.33 3.77 -14.22
N ASN A 92 9.45 4.88 -14.94
CA ASN A 92 8.64 5.14 -16.13
C ASN A 92 9.36 4.59 -17.38
N SER A 93 8.58 4.01 -18.28
CA SER A 93 9.05 3.50 -19.58
C SER A 93 8.13 4.01 -20.69
N HIS A 94 8.61 3.98 -21.93
CA HIS A 94 7.84 4.37 -23.09
C HIS A 94 8.01 3.34 -24.21
N GLY A 95 6.98 3.18 -25.03
CA GLY A 95 7.00 2.32 -26.21
C GLY A 95 6.42 3.06 -27.41
N MET A 96 6.84 2.67 -28.61
CA MET A 96 6.39 3.29 -29.86
C MET A 96 6.27 2.25 -30.96
N VAL A 97 5.20 2.32 -31.75
CA VAL A 97 4.96 1.47 -32.93
C VAL A 97 4.35 2.30 -34.06
N ALA A 98 4.54 1.85 -35.30
CA ALA A 98 3.85 2.41 -36.46
C ALA A 98 2.46 1.79 -36.61
N ILE A 99 1.46 2.61 -36.93
CA ILE A 99 0.08 2.19 -37.19
C ILE A 99 -0.02 1.79 -38.66
N ARG A 100 -0.44 0.55 -38.94
CA ARG A 100 -0.41 0.00 -40.32
C ARG A 100 -1.57 0.49 -41.18
N ASP A 101 -2.79 0.41 -40.67
CA ASP A 101 -4.01 0.65 -41.44
C ASP A 101 -4.55 2.09 -41.25
N ARG A 102 -3.68 3.01 -40.80
CA ARG A 102 -3.99 4.40 -40.42
C ARG A 102 -5.06 4.56 -39.33
N GLU A 103 -5.45 3.47 -38.71
CA GLU A 103 -6.37 3.40 -37.58
C GLU A 103 -5.76 2.47 -36.55
N VAL A 104 -5.79 2.87 -35.28
CA VAL A 104 -5.23 2.07 -34.18
C VAL A 104 -6.07 0.82 -33.95
N SER A 105 -5.43 -0.33 -34.10
CA SER A 105 -6.02 -1.63 -33.78
C SER A 105 -5.64 -2.11 -32.37
N ALA A 106 -6.37 -3.10 -31.86
CA ALA A 106 -5.99 -3.78 -30.61
C ALA A 106 -4.58 -4.40 -30.67
N LEU A 107 -4.16 -4.85 -31.86
CA LEU A 107 -2.83 -5.40 -32.08
C LEU A 107 -1.74 -4.32 -31.97
N ASP A 108 -2.02 -3.09 -32.39
CA ASP A 108 -1.09 -1.97 -32.22
C ASP A 108 -0.92 -1.63 -30.74
N VAL A 109 -2.02 -1.63 -29.98
CA VAL A 109 -1.99 -1.43 -28.52
C VAL A 109 -1.19 -2.53 -27.80
N GLU A 110 -1.39 -3.80 -28.18
CA GLU A 110 -0.61 -4.91 -27.63
C GLU A 110 0.90 -4.75 -27.92
N ASN A 111 1.23 -4.39 -29.16
CA ASN A 111 2.61 -4.21 -29.60
C ASN A 111 3.30 -3.00 -28.94
N VAL A 112 2.60 -1.88 -28.77
CA VAL A 112 3.18 -0.69 -28.12
C VAL A 112 3.44 -0.96 -26.64
N LEU A 113 2.53 -1.66 -25.95
CA LEU A 113 2.71 -2.09 -24.56
C LEU A 113 3.84 -3.12 -24.43
N ARG A 114 3.97 -4.05 -25.38
CA ARG A 114 5.10 -4.99 -25.42
C ARG A 114 6.44 -4.25 -25.55
N THR A 115 6.48 -3.21 -26.38
CA THR A 115 7.67 -2.37 -26.57
C THR A 115 8.01 -1.61 -25.28
N ALA A 116 7.02 -1.01 -24.62
CA ALA A 116 7.22 -0.31 -23.37
C ALA A 116 7.72 -1.23 -22.23
N ARG A 117 7.33 -2.51 -22.25
CA ARG A 117 7.79 -3.54 -21.31
C ARG A 117 9.16 -4.13 -21.64
N ALA A 118 9.72 -3.83 -22.82
CA ALA A 118 11.00 -4.39 -23.28
C ALA A 118 12.22 -3.69 -22.66
N VAL A 119 12.21 -3.57 -21.34
CA VAL A 119 13.27 -2.96 -20.53
C VAL A 119 14.08 -4.04 -19.82
N SER A 120 15.39 -3.83 -19.67
CA SER A 120 16.23 -4.74 -18.91
C SER A 120 15.95 -4.56 -17.43
N ILE A 121 15.38 -5.59 -16.81
CA ILE A 121 15.26 -5.68 -15.35
C ILE A 121 16.31 -6.65 -14.81
N PRO A 122 16.85 -6.42 -13.60
CA PRO A 122 17.74 -7.37 -12.93
C PRO A 122 17.10 -8.76 -12.81
N ALA A 123 17.92 -9.82 -12.90
CA ALA A 123 17.43 -11.20 -12.87
C ALA A 123 16.79 -11.61 -11.54
N ASP A 124 17.09 -10.90 -10.45
CA ASP A 124 16.49 -11.09 -9.12
C ASP A 124 15.19 -10.29 -8.94
N GLN A 125 14.74 -9.57 -9.97
CA GLN A 125 13.52 -8.78 -9.99
C GLN A 125 12.52 -9.35 -11.02
N GLN A 126 11.23 -9.19 -10.75
CA GLN A 126 10.15 -9.46 -11.69
C GLN A 126 9.23 -8.24 -11.81
N VAL A 127 8.59 -8.09 -12.97
CA VAL A 127 7.54 -7.08 -13.15
C VAL A 127 6.32 -7.52 -12.35
N LEU A 128 5.83 -6.63 -11.48
CA LEU A 128 4.59 -6.81 -10.73
C LEU A 128 3.43 -6.12 -11.46
N HIS A 129 3.64 -4.87 -11.87
CA HIS A 129 2.61 -4.05 -12.52
C HIS A 129 3.20 -3.28 -13.70
N THR A 130 2.39 -3.14 -14.75
CA THR A 130 2.64 -2.21 -15.85
C THR A 130 1.39 -1.37 -16.02
N LEU A 131 1.46 -0.12 -15.60
CA LEU A 131 0.30 0.77 -15.51
C LEU A 131 0.41 1.79 -16.65
N THR A 132 -0.56 1.80 -17.55
CA THR A 132 -0.60 2.79 -18.61
C THR A 132 -0.84 4.19 -18.02
N GLN A 133 -0.05 5.16 -18.44
CA GLN A 133 -0.20 6.55 -18.06
C GLN A 133 -0.97 7.34 -19.11
N GLU A 134 -0.54 7.23 -20.36
CA GLU A 134 -1.19 7.85 -21.51
C GLU A 134 -0.76 7.14 -22.80
N TYR A 135 -1.63 7.21 -23.80
CA TYR A 135 -1.27 6.99 -25.20
C TYR A 135 -1.06 8.33 -25.90
N ILE A 136 -0.23 8.31 -26.94
CA ILE A 136 0.05 9.46 -27.78
C ILE A 136 -0.07 9.02 -29.23
N ILE A 137 -0.84 9.76 -30.04
CA ILE A 137 -1.02 9.50 -31.46
C ILE A 137 -0.56 10.73 -32.24
N ASP A 138 0.43 10.56 -33.12
CA ASP A 138 0.98 11.64 -33.96
C ASP A 138 1.28 12.93 -33.17
N ASP A 139 1.99 12.79 -32.04
CA ASP A 139 2.35 13.86 -31.09
C ASP A 139 1.17 14.48 -30.29
N GLN A 140 -0.06 13.95 -30.43
CA GLN A 140 -1.20 14.30 -29.57
C GLN A 140 -1.33 13.33 -28.40
N GLY A 141 -1.06 13.83 -27.18
CA GLY A 141 -1.10 13.05 -25.93
C GLY A 141 -2.46 13.05 -25.22
N ASP A 142 -2.45 12.63 -23.94
CA ASP A 142 -3.64 12.48 -23.09
C ASP A 142 -4.74 11.56 -23.66
N VAL A 143 -4.37 10.63 -24.56
CA VAL A 143 -5.29 9.63 -25.09
C VAL A 143 -5.41 8.48 -24.09
N LYS A 144 -6.60 8.26 -23.53
CA LYS A 144 -6.89 7.12 -22.63
C LYS A 144 -7.24 5.85 -23.41
N GLU A 145 -8.10 5.98 -24.42
CA GLU A 145 -8.54 4.86 -25.28
C GLU A 145 -8.16 5.12 -26.75
N PRO A 146 -7.07 4.52 -27.25
CA PRO A 146 -6.56 4.86 -28.58
C PRO A 146 -7.21 4.07 -29.71
N ILE A 147 -7.93 2.98 -29.42
CA ILE A 147 -8.50 2.07 -30.45
C ILE A 147 -9.53 2.81 -31.30
N GLY A 148 -9.41 2.69 -32.63
CA GLY A 148 -10.30 3.36 -33.59
C GLY A 148 -9.89 4.80 -33.92
N MET A 149 -8.87 5.36 -33.25
CA MET A 149 -8.33 6.67 -33.61
C MET A 149 -7.42 6.56 -34.84
N SER A 150 -7.44 7.58 -35.70
CA SER A 150 -6.59 7.63 -36.87
C SER A 150 -5.20 8.19 -36.55
N GLY A 151 -4.17 7.60 -37.15
CA GLY A 151 -2.80 8.12 -37.04
C GLY A 151 -1.79 7.26 -37.77
N VAL A 152 -0.51 7.68 -37.73
CA VAL A 152 0.60 6.92 -38.30
C VAL A 152 1.54 6.35 -37.23
N ARG A 153 1.56 6.94 -36.04
CA ARG A 153 2.43 6.54 -34.92
C ARG A 153 1.63 6.46 -33.63
N LEU A 154 1.77 5.35 -32.93
CA LEU A 154 1.22 5.14 -31.59
C LEU A 154 2.37 5.02 -30.59
N GLU A 155 2.33 5.84 -29.55
CA GLU A 155 3.22 5.75 -28.40
C GLU A 155 2.42 5.48 -27.13
N VAL A 156 3.11 4.94 -26.13
CA VAL A 156 2.55 4.73 -24.79
C VAL A 156 3.59 5.13 -23.76
N LYS A 157 3.16 5.81 -22.69
CA LYS A 157 3.94 5.96 -21.46
C LYS A 157 3.36 5.05 -20.40
N VAL A 158 4.22 4.33 -19.68
CA VAL A 158 3.82 3.40 -18.63
C VAL A 158 4.63 3.63 -17.36
N HIS A 159 4.00 3.41 -16.21
CA HIS A 159 4.67 3.24 -14.93
C HIS A 159 4.89 1.75 -14.69
N MET A 160 6.15 1.32 -14.63
CA MET A 160 6.52 -0.06 -14.34
C MET A 160 6.89 -0.22 -12.87
N VAL A 161 6.38 -1.28 -12.26
CA VAL A 161 6.72 -1.69 -10.90
C VAL A 161 7.39 -3.05 -10.96
N THR A 162 8.54 -3.17 -10.33
CA THR A 162 9.24 -4.44 -10.13
C THR A 162 9.39 -4.76 -8.65
N GLY A 163 9.52 -6.03 -8.32
CA GLY A 163 9.83 -6.49 -6.97
C GLY A 163 10.79 -7.67 -6.99
N ALA A 164 11.51 -7.87 -5.88
CA ALA A 164 12.38 -9.04 -5.75
C ALA A 164 11.59 -10.34 -5.88
N VAL A 165 12.06 -11.25 -6.73
CA VAL A 165 11.44 -12.56 -6.98
C VAL A 165 11.27 -13.33 -5.67
N SER A 166 12.32 -13.36 -4.85
CA SER A 166 12.33 -14.06 -3.56
C SER A 166 11.30 -13.53 -2.55
N ALA A 167 11.04 -12.22 -2.54
CA ALA A 167 10.06 -11.62 -1.65
C ALA A 167 8.63 -12.02 -2.03
N ALA A 168 8.31 -11.94 -3.33
CA ALA A 168 7.03 -12.38 -3.87
C ALA A 168 6.81 -13.88 -3.67
N GLU A 169 7.82 -14.72 -3.92
CA GLU A 169 7.75 -16.17 -3.69
C GLU A 169 7.49 -16.52 -2.23
N ASN A 170 8.09 -15.78 -1.29
CA ASN A 170 7.85 -16.01 0.14
C ASN A 170 6.40 -15.68 0.54
N ILE A 171 5.83 -14.60 0.00
CA ILE A 171 4.41 -14.27 0.19
C ILE A 171 3.52 -15.40 -0.38
N ILE A 172 3.73 -15.78 -1.65
CA ILE A 172 2.97 -16.85 -2.31
C ILE A 172 3.08 -18.17 -1.54
N LYS A 173 4.27 -18.48 -1.02
CA LYS A 173 4.51 -19.69 -0.21
C LYS A 173 3.71 -19.66 1.10
N CYS A 174 3.68 -18.53 1.80
CA CYS A 174 2.86 -18.38 3.00
C CYS A 174 1.36 -18.60 2.69
N VAL A 175 0.86 -17.98 1.62
CA VAL A 175 -0.56 -18.11 1.20
C VAL A 175 -0.89 -19.56 0.83
N ARG A 176 -0.08 -20.21 -0.01
CA ARG A 176 -0.29 -21.61 -0.42
C ARG A 176 -0.26 -22.59 0.74
N ARG A 177 0.59 -22.36 1.74
CA ARG A 177 0.64 -23.19 2.95
C ARG A 177 -0.60 -23.06 3.84
N CYS A 178 -1.43 -22.04 3.61
CA CYS A 178 -2.74 -21.90 4.23
C CYS A 178 -3.86 -22.59 3.44
N GLY A 179 -3.54 -23.28 2.34
CA GLY A 179 -4.54 -23.90 1.45
C GLY A 179 -5.21 -22.93 0.49
N LEU A 180 -4.60 -21.75 0.26
CA LEU A 180 -5.11 -20.69 -0.59
C LEU A 180 -4.33 -20.57 -1.90
N GLU A 181 -4.98 -20.12 -2.95
CA GLU A 181 -4.35 -19.67 -4.20
C GLU A 181 -4.25 -18.14 -4.23
N VAL A 182 -3.16 -17.63 -4.78
CA VAL A 182 -3.00 -16.19 -5.04
C VAL A 182 -3.48 -15.93 -6.46
N GLU A 183 -4.54 -15.14 -6.59
CA GLU A 183 -5.01 -14.65 -7.90
C GLU A 183 -4.02 -13.62 -8.44
N GLU A 184 -3.63 -12.65 -7.61
CA GLU A 184 -2.68 -11.62 -8.01
C GLU A 184 -1.93 -11.02 -6.80
N LEU A 185 -0.68 -10.59 -7.05
CA LEU A 185 0.11 -9.78 -6.13
C LEU A 185 -0.05 -8.30 -6.48
N VAL A 186 -0.74 -7.55 -5.62
CA VAL A 186 -1.03 -6.14 -5.84
C VAL A 186 -0.03 -5.28 -5.06
N LEU A 187 0.57 -4.27 -5.71
CA LEU A 187 1.41 -3.30 -5.02
C LEU A 187 0.53 -2.48 -4.04
N GLN A 188 0.86 -2.52 -2.74
CA GLN A 188 0.04 -1.86 -1.71
C GLN A 188 -0.20 -0.37 -1.94
N PRO A 189 0.80 0.47 -2.32
CA PRO A 189 0.53 1.88 -2.62
C PRO A 189 -0.54 2.11 -3.69
N ILE A 190 -0.66 1.23 -4.69
CA ILE A 190 -1.71 1.32 -5.72
C ILE A 190 -3.07 0.94 -5.12
N ALA A 191 -3.13 -0.17 -4.39
CA ALA A 191 -4.35 -0.65 -3.76
C ALA A 191 -4.91 0.39 -2.77
N SER A 192 -4.04 0.95 -1.91
CA SER A 192 -4.41 2.01 -0.99
C SER A 192 -4.94 3.22 -1.73
N ALA A 193 -4.25 3.69 -2.79
CA ALA A 193 -4.66 4.85 -3.57
C ALA A 193 -6.04 4.66 -4.23
N ILE A 194 -6.27 3.51 -4.87
CA ILE A 194 -7.58 3.19 -5.49
C ILE A 194 -8.70 3.18 -4.45
N SER A 195 -8.41 2.71 -3.22
CA SER A 195 -9.42 2.57 -2.17
C SER A 195 -9.84 3.90 -1.52
N VAL A 196 -9.01 4.94 -1.62
CA VAL A 196 -9.23 6.18 -0.87
C VAL A 196 -9.31 7.43 -1.75
N LEU A 197 -8.73 7.41 -2.95
CA LEU A 197 -8.68 8.58 -3.80
C LEU A 197 -9.86 8.65 -4.75
N ASP A 198 -10.44 9.82 -4.86
CA ASP A 198 -11.50 10.16 -5.81
C ASP A 198 -10.88 10.40 -7.21
N GLU A 199 -11.70 10.42 -8.26
CA GLU A 199 -11.19 10.67 -9.62
C GLU A 199 -10.64 12.11 -9.77
N ASP A 200 -11.33 13.09 -9.20
CA ASP A 200 -10.91 14.51 -9.21
C ASP A 200 -9.56 14.71 -8.54
N GLU A 201 -9.29 14.04 -7.41
CA GLU A 201 -8.00 14.10 -6.71
C GLU A 201 -6.87 13.58 -7.63
N ARG A 202 -7.12 12.46 -8.32
CA ARG A 202 -6.16 11.83 -9.24
C ARG A 202 -5.91 12.69 -10.48
N GLU A 203 -6.94 13.38 -10.97
CA GLU A 203 -6.86 14.28 -12.12
C GLU A 203 -6.05 15.55 -11.79
N LEU A 204 -6.39 16.24 -10.69
CA LEU A 204 -5.72 17.47 -10.25
C LEU A 204 -4.26 17.26 -9.82
N GLY A 205 -3.96 16.09 -9.27
CA GLY A 205 -2.65 15.76 -8.74
C GLY A 205 -2.70 15.57 -7.22
N VAL A 206 -2.28 14.39 -6.77
CA VAL A 206 -2.38 13.97 -5.36
C VAL A 206 -1.22 13.08 -4.98
N VAL A 207 -0.74 13.25 -3.75
CA VAL A 207 0.18 12.33 -3.10
C VAL A 207 -0.57 11.60 -1.99
N MET A 208 -0.73 10.30 -2.17
CA MET A 208 -1.19 9.42 -1.11
C MET A 208 0.02 8.91 -0.32
N VAL A 209 -0.04 9.05 1.00
CA VAL A 209 0.96 8.55 1.94
C VAL A 209 0.28 7.57 2.90
N ASP A 210 0.56 6.29 2.76
CA ASP A 210 0.06 5.23 3.65
C ASP A 210 1.16 4.85 4.64
N ILE A 211 0.99 5.29 5.89
CA ILE A 211 1.94 5.03 6.97
C ILE A 211 1.48 3.72 7.62
N GLY A 212 2.16 2.62 7.27
CA GLY A 212 1.92 1.22 7.68
C GLY A 212 2.88 0.74 8.79
N GLY A 213 2.68 -0.41 9.46
CA GLY A 213 3.50 -0.74 10.66
C GLY A 213 5.04 -0.65 10.45
N GLY A 214 5.54 -1.19 9.33
CA GLY A 214 6.97 -1.21 9.02
C GLY A 214 7.39 -0.42 7.77
N THR A 215 6.43 0.10 7.00
CA THR A 215 6.66 0.78 5.72
C THR A 215 5.74 1.99 5.60
N THR A 216 6.25 3.04 4.97
CA THR A 216 5.45 4.16 4.49
C THR A 216 5.42 4.07 2.98
N ASP A 217 4.22 3.90 2.43
CA ASP A 217 3.99 3.74 1.01
C ASP A 217 3.54 5.06 0.41
N VAL A 218 4.11 5.42 -0.74
CA VAL A 218 3.84 6.67 -1.44
C VAL A 218 3.35 6.36 -2.84
N ALA A 219 2.23 6.97 -3.23
CA ALA A 219 1.73 6.95 -4.60
C ALA A 219 1.42 8.38 -5.05
N VAL A 220 1.92 8.76 -6.23
CA VAL A 220 1.69 10.06 -6.84
C VAL A 220 0.82 9.87 -8.07
N TYR A 221 -0.30 10.58 -8.14
CA TYR A 221 -1.15 10.66 -9.32
C TYR A 221 -1.14 12.09 -9.87
N ALA A 222 -1.29 12.23 -11.20
CA ALA A 222 -1.55 13.50 -11.88
C ALA A 222 -2.10 13.23 -13.29
N GLY A 223 -3.11 13.98 -13.73
CA GLY A 223 -3.79 13.74 -15.01
C GLY A 223 -4.46 12.36 -15.05
N GLY A 224 -5.01 11.92 -13.91
CA GLY A 224 -5.75 10.66 -13.76
C GLY A 224 -4.88 9.40 -13.70
N ALA A 225 -3.58 9.53 -13.97
CA ALA A 225 -2.64 8.41 -14.03
C ALA A 225 -1.63 8.44 -12.88
N ILE A 226 -1.17 7.25 -12.50
CA ILE A 226 -0.07 7.09 -11.54
C ILE A 226 1.26 7.50 -12.16
N ARG A 227 1.99 8.39 -11.49
CA ARG A 227 3.23 8.99 -11.97
C ARG A 227 4.47 8.47 -11.25
N HIS A 228 4.33 8.15 -9.97
CA HIS A 228 5.41 7.64 -9.13
C HIS A 228 4.87 6.75 -8.02
N THR A 229 5.66 5.75 -7.64
CA THR A 229 5.42 4.95 -6.44
C THR A 229 6.73 4.74 -5.69
N ALA A 230 6.69 4.78 -4.37
CA ALA A 230 7.84 4.50 -3.52
C ALA A 230 7.43 3.80 -2.23
N VAL A 231 8.37 3.05 -1.64
CA VAL A 231 8.21 2.42 -0.33
C VAL A 231 9.39 2.80 0.55
N ILE A 232 9.11 3.48 1.66
CA ILE A 232 10.10 3.93 2.63
C ILE A 232 10.08 2.97 3.82
N PRO A 233 11.20 2.33 4.21
CA PRO A 233 11.24 1.30 5.26
C PRO A 233 11.23 1.87 6.69
N ILE A 234 10.48 2.95 6.92
CA ILE A 234 10.32 3.66 8.19
C ILE A 234 8.84 4.00 8.35
N ALA A 235 8.27 3.66 9.50
CA ALA A 235 6.89 3.97 9.82
C ALA A 235 6.59 3.78 11.33
N GLY A 236 5.51 3.07 11.68
CA GLY A 236 4.98 2.98 13.05
C GLY A 236 5.89 2.30 14.06
N ASP A 237 6.62 1.27 13.64
CA ASP A 237 7.53 0.53 14.50
C ASP A 237 8.63 1.45 15.06
N GLN A 238 9.11 2.42 14.28
CA GLN A 238 10.12 3.38 14.72
C GLN A 238 9.56 4.32 15.80
N ILE A 239 8.32 4.80 15.66
CA ILE A 239 7.66 5.60 16.69
C ILE A 239 7.54 4.79 17.99
N THR A 240 7.11 3.54 17.89
CA THR A 240 6.99 2.65 19.06
C THR A 240 8.33 2.41 19.74
N ASN A 241 9.39 2.21 18.97
CA ASN A 241 10.75 2.04 19.51
C ASN A 241 11.25 3.30 20.22
N ASP A 242 11.00 4.49 19.65
CA ASP A 242 11.38 5.75 20.29
C ASP A 242 10.64 5.95 21.61
N ILE A 243 9.33 5.65 21.65
CA ILE A 243 8.53 5.67 22.88
C ILE A 243 9.11 4.70 23.92
N ALA A 244 9.38 3.45 23.53
CA ALA A 244 9.94 2.44 24.42
C ALA A 244 11.28 2.90 25.02
N MET A 245 12.16 3.47 24.20
CA MET A 245 13.47 3.97 24.63
C MET A 245 13.36 5.21 25.52
N ALA A 246 12.61 6.22 25.09
CA ALA A 246 12.46 7.49 25.80
C ALA A 246 11.73 7.32 27.13
N LEU A 247 10.66 6.50 27.14
CA LEU A 247 9.87 6.26 28.34
C LEU A 247 10.38 5.10 29.20
N ARG A 248 11.34 4.32 28.70
CA ARG A 248 11.90 3.13 29.37
C ARG A 248 10.80 2.16 29.79
N THR A 249 9.91 1.86 28.85
CA THR A 249 8.76 0.95 28.97
C THR A 249 8.93 -0.21 27.97
N PRO A 250 8.39 -1.42 28.22
CA PRO A 250 8.49 -2.51 27.26
C PRO A 250 7.82 -2.14 25.91
N THR A 251 8.30 -2.71 24.80
CA THR A 251 7.82 -2.36 23.45
C THR A 251 6.33 -2.58 23.25
N LYS A 252 5.76 -3.61 23.90
CA LYS A 252 4.31 -3.87 23.84
C LYS A 252 3.53 -2.73 24.49
N ASP A 253 3.93 -2.31 25.68
CA ASP A 253 3.30 -1.19 26.38
C ASP A 253 3.52 0.14 25.64
N ALA A 254 4.68 0.33 24.99
CA ALA A 254 4.92 1.49 24.13
C ALA A 254 3.94 1.56 22.94
N GLU A 255 3.63 0.42 22.32
CA GLU A 255 2.63 0.35 21.24
C GLU A 255 1.23 0.70 21.76
N GLU A 256 0.87 0.17 22.93
CA GLU A 256 -0.42 0.46 23.57
C GLU A 256 -0.53 1.96 23.91
N LEU A 257 0.52 2.55 24.49
CA LEU A 257 0.59 3.99 24.75
C LEU A 257 0.47 4.81 23.46
N LYS A 258 1.15 4.42 22.38
CA LYS A 258 1.06 5.07 21.07
C LYS A 258 -0.39 5.06 20.55
N GLN A 259 -1.05 3.90 20.60
CA GLN A 259 -2.41 3.73 20.09
C GLN A 259 -3.46 4.47 20.93
N GLN A 260 -3.33 4.45 22.26
CA GLN A 260 -4.32 5.03 23.16
C GLN A 260 -4.15 6.54 23.38
N HIS A 261 -2.91 7.03 23.40
CA HIS A 261 -2.60 8.39 23.84
C HIS A 261 -1.77 9.21 22.86
N GLY A 262 -1.31 8.60 21.76
CA GLY A 262 -0.45 9.23 20.78
C GLY A 262 -1.02 10.54 20.21
N CYS A 263 -0.12 11.48 19.94
CA CYS A 263 -0.44 12.73 19.27
C CYS A 263 0.79 13.15 18.47
N ALA A 264 0.60 13.36 17.16
CA ALA A 264 1.71 13.65 16.24
C ALA A 264 2.10 15.13 16.22
N LEU A 265 1.25 16.03 16.73
CA LEU A 265 1.53 17.45 16.84
C LEU A 265 1.47 17.85 18.31
N ARG A 266 2.61 18.20 18.92
CA ARG A 266 2.71 18.40 20.38
C ARG A 266 1.77 19.48 20.90
N GLN A 267 1.44 20.46 20.06
CA GLN A 267 0.59 21.59 20.40
C GLN A 267 -0.86 21.19 20.67
N LEU A 268 -1.30 20.04 20.13
CA LEU A 268 -2.64 19.48 20.36
C LEU A 268 -2.69 18.52 21.56
N ALA A 269 -1.54 18.22 22.17
CA ALA A 269 -1.46 17.30 23.30
C ALA A 269 -1.71 18.04 24.63
N ASP A 270 -2.82 17.71 25.29
CA ASP A 270 -3.16 18.27 26.60
C ASP A 270 -2.19 17.77 27.69
N SER A 271 -1.45 18.72 28.28
CA SER A 271 -0.48 18.48 29.35
C SER A 271 -1.11 18.02 30.67
N SER A 272 -2.40 18.28 30.89
CA SER A 272 -3.12 17.91 32.12
C SER A 272 -3.51 16.43 32.15
N ILE A 273 -3.54 15.77 30.99
CA ILE A 273 -3.83 14.35 30.88
C ILE A 273 -2.61 13.56 31.35
N ALA A 274 -2.74 12.97 32.53
CA ALA A 274 -1.77 12.01 33.06
C ALA A 274 -1.97 10.63 32.40
N ILE A 275 -0.86 10.00 32.04
CA ILE A 275 -0.78 8.65 31.49
C ILE A 275 0.11 7.80 32.39
N GLU A 276 -0.33 6.58 32.69
CA GLU A 276 0.49 5.61 33.39
C GLU A 276 1.44 4.92 32.40
N VAL A 277 2.73 4.95 32.72
CA VAL A 277 3.78 4.32 31.93
C VAL A 277 4.31 3.11 32.70
N PRO A 278 4.12 1.88 32.19
CA PRO A 278 4.69 0.69 32.79
C PRO A 278 6.22 0.74 32.89
N GLY A 279 6.77 0.16 33.96
CA GLY A 279 8.21 0.05 34.13
C GLY A 279 8.79 -1.18 33.42
N VAL A 280 10.10 -1.15 33.14
CA VAL A 280 10.85 -2.32 32.65
C VAL A 280 11.55 -3.02 33.81
N GLY A 281 11.43 -4.35 33.88
CA GLY A 281 12.04 -5.17 34.94
C GLY A 281 11.39 -4.90 36.29
N ASP A 282 12.21 -4.68 37.33
CA ASP A 282 11.72 -4.42 38.70
C ASP A 282 11.29 -2.96 38.95
N ARG A 283 11.21 -2.14 37.90
CA ARG A 283 10.79 -0.74 38.03
C ARG A 283 9.28 -0.64 38.14
N SER A 284 8.81 0.10 39.14
CA SER A 284 7.38 0.40 39.29
C SER A 284 6.87 1.28 38.13
N PRO A 285 5.58 1.17 37.76
CA PRO A 285 4.92 2.12 36.87
C PRO A 285 5.07 3.56 37.35
N ARG A 286 5.07 4.51 36.41
CA ARG A 286 5.22 5.94 36.70
C ARG A 286 4.20 6.76 35.94
N GLN A 287 3.82 7.90 36.49
CA GLN A 287 2.97 8.86 35.78
C GLN A 287 3.82 9.73 34.85
N SER A 288 3.30 9.98 33.65
CA SER A 288 3.82 10.91 32.66
C SER A 288 2.67 11.75 32.10
N SER A 289 2.95 12.86 31.42
CA SER A 289 1.89 13.60 30.72
C SER A 289 1.72 13.08 29.29
N ARG A 290 0.54 13.25 28.70
CA ARG A 290 0.31 13.02 27.28
C ARG A 290 1.21 13.91 26.41
N GLN A 291 1.52 15.13 26.87
CA GLN A 291 2.45 16.02 26.18
C GLN A 291 3.88 15.45 26.14
N THR A 292 4.34 14.78 27.21
CA THR A 292 5.63 14.09 27.22
C THR A 292 5.69 12.98 26.15
N LEU A 293 4.60 12.24 25.95
CA LEU A 293 4.51 11.24 24.88
C LEU A 293 4.56 11.91 23.50
N ALA A 294 3.82 13.00 23.30
CA ALA A 294 3.82 13.76 22.04
C ALA A 294 5.21 14.32 21.69
N ASN A 295 5.99 14.75 22.70
CA ASN A 295 7.37 15.21 22.51
C ASN A 295 8.32 14.12 21.97
N VAL A 296 7.95 12.85 22.09
CA VAL A 296 8.69 11.72 21.50
C VAL A 296 8.17 11.39 20.09
N ILE A 297 6.85 11.47 19.89
CA ILE A 297 6.21 11.09 18.62
C ILE A 297 6.46 12.13 17.53
N GLU A 298 6.25 13.42 17.83
CA GLU A 298 6.29 14.51 16.84
C GLU A 298 7.61 14.54 16.04
N PRO A 299 8.82 14.50 16.65
CA PRO A 299 10.07 14.52 15.89
C PRO A 299 10.22 13.34 14.93
N ARG A 300 9.72 12.14 15.29
CA ARG A 300 9.78 10.98 14.40
C ARG A 300 8.84 11.13 13.21
N VAL A 301 7.68 11.74 13.42
CA VAL A 301 6.72 12.02 12.35
C VAL A 301 7.25 13.11 11.43
N GLU A 302 7.89 14.17 11.96
CA GLU A 302 8.58 15.19 11.17
C GLU A 302 9.70 14.58 10.29
N GLU A 303 10.51 13.69 10.85
CA GLU A 303 11.54 12.97 10.09
C GLU A 303 10.93 12.11 8.98
N LEU A 304 9.84 11.38 9.27
CA LEU A 304 9.14 10.57 8.29
C LEU A 304 8.63 11.42 7.12
N PHE A 305 7.98 12.56 7.39
CA PHE A 305 7.54 13.46 6.33
C PHE A 305 8.70 14.11 5.58
N THR A 306 9.83 14.37 6.24
CA THR A 306 11.05 14.82 5.56
C THR A 306 11.56 13.77 4.57
N LEU A 307 11.50 12.48 4.92
CA LEU A 307 11.85 11.40 4.00
C LEU A 307 10.89 11.30 2.81
N VAL A 308 9.59 11.49 3.04
CA VAL A 308 8.59 11.55 1.96
C VAL A 308 8.87 12.75 1.04
N GLN A 309 9.15 13.93 1.60
CA GLN A 309 9.46 15.13 0.82
C GLN A 309 10.75 14.95 -0.02
N ASN A 310 11.78 14.32 0.56
CA ASN A 310 13.01 13.99 -0.15
C ASN A 310 12.75 13.02 -1.31
N GLU A 311 11.87 12.03 -1.13
CA GLU A 311 11.44 11.10 -2.18
C GLU A 311 10.72 11.83 -3.33
N LEU A 312 9.79 12.73 -3.00
CA LEU A 312 9.06 13.53 -3.98
C LEU A 312 9.99 14.48 -4.75
N SER A 313 10.97 15.07 -4.06
CA SER A 313 11.96 15.94 -4.69
C SER A 313 12.86 15.16 -5.65
N ARG A 314 13.32 13.98 -5.23
CA ARG A 314 14.14 13.09 -6.06
C ARG A 314 13.40 12.59 -7.30
N SER A 315 12.10 12.30 -7.18
CA SER A 315 11.28 11.84 -8.30
C SER A 315 10.87 12.95 -9.27
N GLY A 316 11.12 14.22 -8.92
CA GLY A 316 10.79 15.38 -9.75
C GLY A 316 9.33 15.83 -9.62
N PHE A 317 8.58 15.28 -8.65
CA PHE A 317 7.17 15.60 -8.43
C PHE A 317 6.94 16.58 -7.27
N ALA A 318 7.97 17.11 -6.63
CA ALA A 318 7.81 18.09 -5.55
C ALA A 318 7.21 19.43 -6.01
N ASP A 319 7.63 19.95 -7.17
CA ASP A 319 7.30 21.32 -7.62
C ASP A 319 6.08 21.40 -8.54
N GLY A 320 5.73 20.31 -9.24
CA GLY A 320 4.61 20.24 -10.19
C GLY A 320 3.24 20.02 -9.53
N LEU A 321 3.21 20.00 -8.20
CA LEU A 321 2.11 19.52 -7.36
C LEU A 321 1.57 20.65 -6.48
N SER A 322 1.42 21.85 -7.04
CA SER A 322 1.08 23.11 -6.35
C SER A 322 -0.28 23.15 -5.63
N SER A 323 -1.05 22.06 -5.66
CA SER A 323 -2.34 21.91 -4.97
C SER A 323 -2.57 20.50 -4.44
N VAL A 324 -1.54 19.80 -3.96
CA VAL A 324 -1.71 18.45 -3.44
C VAL A 324 -2.52 18.45 -2.15
N LEU A 325 -3.70 17.84 -2.24
CA LEU A 325 -4.36 17.20 -1.11
C LEU A 325 -3.45 16.06 -0.62
N GLY A 326 -2.84 16.20 0.55
CA GLY A 326 -2.14 15.08 1.18
C GLY A 326 -3.16 14.16 1.83
N ARG A 327 -3.33 12.93 1.33
CA ARG A 327 -4.13 11.94 2.05
C ARG A 327 -3.21 11.01 2.83
N VAL A 328 -3.19 11.21 4.15
CA VAL A 328 -2.40 10.41 5.08
C VAL A 328 -3.29 9.35 5.73
N ARG A 329 -2.94 8.07 5.52
CA ARG A 329 -3.52 6.96 6.29
C ARG A 329 -2.55 6.59 7.41
N THR A 330 -3.01 6.60 8.66
CA THR A 330 -2.15 6.34 9.82
C THR A 330 -2.95 5.81 11.01
N TRP A 331 -2.27 5.27 12.02
CA TRP A 331 -2.83 4.85 13.32
C TRP A 331 -2.92 5.98 14.35
N VAL A 332 -2.44 7.19 14.06
CA VAL A 332 -2.44 8.31 15.02
C VAL A 332 -3.54 9.32 14.68
N GLN A 333 -4.28 9.80 15.69
CA GLN A 333 -5.17 10.95 15.52
C GLN A 333 -4.35 12.24 15.30
N GLY A 334 -4.56 12.89 14.16
CA GLY A 334 -4.01 14.20 13.82
C GLY A 334 -4.58 14.67 12.49
N ASN A 335 -4.88 15.97 12.36
CA ASN A 335 -5.12 16.58 11.05
C ASN A 335 -3.73 16.83 10.45
N PHE A 336 -3.34 16.02 9.45
CA PHE A 336 -2.11 16.17 8.68
C PHE A 336 -2.38 16.97 7.41
#